data_AF-A0A0F3RKZ6-F1
#
_entry.id   AF-A0A0F3RKZ6-F1
#
_cell.length_a   1.000
_cell.length_b   1.000
_cell.length_c   1.000
_cell.angle_alpha   90.00
_cell.angle_beta   90.00
_cell.angle_gamma   90.00
#
_symmetry.space_group_name_H-M   'P 1'
#
loop_
_entity.id
_entity.type
_entity.pdbx_description
1 polymer ?
#
loop_
_entity_poly.entity_id
_entity_poly.type
_entity_poly.pdbx_seq_one_letter_code
_entity_poly.pdbx_strand_id
1 'polypeptide(L)'
;MGKTALGVNLAINACKYFLTQKNTKDNVVPSVGFFSLEMSSQQISTRILSIESEINSSALFNGKIDEQDFDKLKTVQDEIQKWNFFIDDAPAISISAIRSRARRLKPTHNLAILFIDYLQLIKIDSRGSQYNRVQEISEITQSLKALAKELNIPVIALSQLSRAVEQRSDKSLFSQI
;
A
#
# COMPACT_ATOMS: atom_id res chain seq x y z
N MET A 1 4.52 -14.79 4.68
CA MET A 1 4.74 -14.37 3.28
C MET A 1 4.78 -12.85 3.22
N GLY A 2 5.86 -12.24 2.74
CA GLY A 2 6.15 -10.80 2.81
C GLY A 2 5.30 -9.88 1.92
N LYS A 3 3.97 -10.10 1.84
CA LYS A 3 3.05 -9.34 0.99
C LYS A 3 3.14 -7.82 1.22
N THR A 4 3.01 -7.42 2.48
CA THR A 4 3.10 -6.01 2.90
C THR A 4 4.49 -5.45 2.70
N ALA A 5 5.54 -6.26 2.94
CA ALA A 5 6.92 -5.82 2.70
C ALA A 5 7.14 -5.49 1.22
N LEU A 6 6.65 -6.34 0.31
CA LEU A 6 6.71 -6.09 -1.13
C LEU A 6 5.88 -4.87 -1.53
N GLY A 7 4.63 -4.78 -1.06
CA GLY A 7 3.76 -3.64 -1.37
C GLY A 7 4.33 -2.30 -0.92
N VAL A 8 4.87 -2.24 0.31
CA VAL A 8 5.54 -1.04 0.83
C VAL A 8 6.79 -0.70 0.01
N ASN A 9 7.63 -1.68 -0.33
CA ASN A 9 8.81 -1.44 -1.17
C ASN A 9 8.46 -0.89 -2.56
N LEU A 10 7.42 -1.42 -3.20
CA LEU A 10 6.96 -0.89 -4.49
C LEU A 10 6.43 0.54 -4.36
N ALA A 11 5.69 0.83 -3.29
CA ALA A 11 5.17 2.17 -3.02
C ALA A 11 6.30 3.19 -2.77
N ILE A 12 7.31 2.83 -1.98
CA ILE A 12 8.51 3.64 -1.73
C ILE A 12 9.22 3.98 -3.04
N ASN A 13 9.50 2.97 -3.87
CA ASN A 13 10.20 3.17 -5.13
C ASN A 13 9.38 4.03 -6.11
N ALA A 14 8.05 3.93 -6.11
CA ALA A 14 7.19 4.82 -6.87
C ALA A 14 7.31 6.28 -6.39
N CYS A 15 7.33 6.52 -5.08
CA CYS A 15 7.57 7.87 -4.52
C CYS A 15 8.91 8.45 -4.98
N LYS A 16 9.99 7.67 -4.87
CA LYS A 16 11.33 8.08 -5.32
C LYS A 16 11.36 8.42 -6.80
N TYR A 17 10.77 7.55 -7.64
CA TYR A 17 10.66 7.79 -9.07
C TYR A 17 9.89 9.08 -9.40
N PHE A 18 8.77 9.34 -8.73
CA PHE A 18 8.00 10.57 -8.96
C PHE A 18 8.74 11.84 -8.56
N LEU A 19 9.66 11.76 -7.59
CA LEU A 19 10.53 12.88 -7.23
C LEU A 19 11.59 13.17 -8.29
N THR A 20 12.13 12.15 -8.95
CA THR A 20 13.09 12.36 -10.06
C THR A 20 12.39 12.87 -11.32
N GLN A 21 11.14 12.47 -11.53
CA GLN A 21 10.31 12.87 -12.67
C GLN A 21 9.61 14.22 -12.49
N LYS A 22 10.01 15.03 -11.51
CA LYS A 22 9.42 16.34 -11.22
C LYS A 22 9.39 17.20 -12.51
N ASN A 23 8.23 17.23 -13.15
CA ASN A 23 8.05 17.90 -14.44
C ASN A 23 8.19 19.41 -14.21
N THR A 24 9.17 20.02 -14.85
CA THR A 24 9.58 21.42 -14.67
C THR A 24 8.49 22.43 -15.06
N LYS A 25 7.43 22.00 -15.75
CA LYS A 25 6.34 22.88 -16.22
C LYS A 25 5.28 23.20 -15.18
N ASP A 26 4.86 22.22 -14.37
CA ASP A 26 3.76 22.40 -13.39
C ASP A 26 4.21 22.27 -11.93
N ASN A 27 5.45 21.82 -11.69
CA ASN A 27 6.04 21.65 -10.35
C ASN A 27 5.24 20.72 -9.41
N VAL A 28 4.24 20.00 -9.91
CA VAL A 28 3.40 19.08 -9.13
C VAL A 28 4.02 17.68 -9.15
N VAL A 29 4.49 17.23 -7.99
CA VAL A 29 4.99 15.86 -7.81
C VAL A 29 3.80 14.89 -7.73
N PRO A 30 3.71 13.86 -8.59
CA PRO A 30 2.66 12.85 -8.48
C PRO A 30 2.67 12.13 -7.13
N SER A 31 1.50 11.75 -6.63
CA SER A 31 1.38 11.09 -5.33
C SER A 31 1.09 9.60 -5.40
N VAL A 32 1.47 8.89 -4.34
CA VAL A 32 1.18 7.48 -4.10
C VAL A 32 0.19 7.40 -2.94
N GLY A 33 -0.93 6.72 -3.15
CA GLY A 33 -1.90 6.41 -2.09
C GLY A 33 -1.76 4.97 -1.62
N PHE A 34 -1.89 4.74 -0.31
CA PHE A 34 -1.73 3.43 0.32
C PHE A 34 -2.83 3.20 1.36
N PHE A 35 -3.79 2.34 1.05
CA PHE A 35 -4.78 1.87 2.03
C PHE A 35 -4.20 0.68 2.80
N SER A 36 -3.87 0.86 4.08
CA SER A 36 -3.42 -0.20 4.98
C SER A 36 -4.57 -0.66 5.86
N LEU A 37 -5.08 -1.85 5.60
CA LEU A 37 -6.27 -2.37 6.26
C LEU A 37 -5.94 -3.28 7.44
N GLU A 38 -4.68 -3.73 7.53
CA GLU A 38 -4.18 -4.61 8.59
C GLU A 38 -3.25 -3.88 9.56
N MET A 39 -2.44 -2.94 9.05
CA MET A 39 -1.42 -2.24 9.82
C MET A 39 -1.79 -0.77 9.99
N SER A 40 -1.39 -0.19 11.12
CA SER A 40 -1.54 1.25 11.33
C SER A 40 -0.54 2.04 10.48
N SER A 41 -0.82 3.32 10.26
CA SER A 41 0.09 4.24 9.57
C SER A 41 1.46 4.28 10.24
N GLN A 42 1.50 4.26 11.58
CA GLN A 42 2.75 4.23 12.34
C GLN A 42 3.57 2.97 12.04
N GLN A 43 2.93 1.80 11.99
CA GLN A 43 3.63 0.55 11.68
C GLN A 43 4.19 0.54 10.24
N ILE A 44 3.46 1.13 9.29
CA ILE A 44 3.94 1.32 7.92
C ILE A 44 5.10 2.32 7.89
N SER A 45 5.01 3.45 8.59
CA SER A 45 6.09 4.44 8.70
C SER A 45 7.36 3.86 9.31
N THR A 46 7.27 3.12 10.43
CA THR A 46 8.42 2.43 11.04
C THR A 46 9.07 1.46 10.06
N ARG A 47 8.26 0.76 9.25
CA ARG A 47 8.79 -0.14 8.22
C ARG A 47 9.51 0.61 7.11
N ILE A 48 8.96 1.73 6.64
CA ILE A 48 9.61 2.58 5.63
C ILE A 48 10.95 3.09 6.16
N LEU A 49 10.97 3.64 7.38
CA LEU A 49 12.20 4.08 8.03
C LEU A 49 13.23 2.96 8.11
N SER A 50 12.83 1.77 8.56
CA SER A 50 13.71 0.59 8.63
C SER A 50 14.29 0.18 7.28
N ILE A 51 13.49 0.23 6.21
CA ILE A 51 13.93 -0.08 4.84
C ILE A 51 14.95 0.94 4.35
N GLU A 52 14.67 2.22 4.55
CA GLU A 52 15.48 3.32 4.02
C GLU A 52 16.74 3.60 4.84
N SER A 53 16.67 3.43 6.16
CA SER A 53 17.81 3.61 7.05
C SER A 53 18.61 2.32 7.26
N GLU A 54 18.12 1.17 6.78
CA GLU A 54 18.71 -0.15 7.03
C GLU A 54 18.88 -0.48 8.53
N ILE A 55 18.16 0.23 9.41
CA ILE A 55 18.17 -0.02 10.85
C ILE A 55 17.08 -1.03 11.18
N ASN A 56 17.38 -1.92 12.13
CA ASN A 56 16.43 -2.95 12.55
C ASN A 56 15.11 -2.32 13.06
N SER A 57 13.97 -2.81 12.54
CA SER A 57 12.65 -2.29 12.91
C SER A 57 12.34 -2.39 14.41
N SER A 58 12.84 -3.42 15.10
CA SER A 58 12.67 -3.57 16.54
C SER A 58 13.53 -2.59 17.34
N ALA A 59 14.70 -2.22 16.83
CA ALA A 59 15.53 -1.18 17.44
C ALA A 59 14.84 0.19 17.33
N LEU A 60 14.29 0.51 16.15
CA LEU A 60 13.51 1.72 15.92
C LEU A 60 12.26 1.79 16.81
N PHE A 61 11.52 0.68 16.91
CA PHE A 61 10.31 0.63 17.73
C PHE A 61 10.60 0.80 19.23
N ASN A 62 11.71 0.21 19.71
CA ASN A 62 12.10 0.26 21.12
C ASN A 62 12.97 1.48 21.48
N GLY A 63 13.25 2.37 20.53
CA GLY A 63 14.11 3.55 20.76
C GLY A 63 15.57 3.21 21.10
N LYS A 64 16.04 2.02 20.72
CA LYS A 64 17.44 1.58 20.93
C LYS A 64 18.28 1.99 19.73
N ILE A 65 18.52 3.28 19.62
CA ILE A 65 19.18 3.92 18.47
C ILE A 65 20.49 4.49 19.00
N ASP A 66 21.62 4.12 18.39
CA ASP A 66 22.90 4.74 18.70
C ASP A 66 23.06 6.10 18.00
N GLU A 67 24.12 6.83 18.32
CA GLU A 67 24.32 8.19 17.79
C GLU A 67 24.49 8.19 16.26
N GLN A 68 25.12 7.15 15.69
CA GLN A 68 25.33 7.03 14.24
C GLN A 68 24.01 6.75 13.51
N ASP A 69 23.19 5.85 14.08
CA ASP A 69 21.86 5.53 13.59
C ASP A 69 20.92 6.74 13.67
N PHE A 70 21.10 7.60 14.68
CA PHE A 70 20.28 8.81 14.84
C PHE A 70 20.48 9.80 13.68
N ASP A 71 21.72 10.07 13.29
CA ASP A 71 22.01 10.95 12.15
C ASP A 71 21.53 10.36 10.82
N LYS A 72 21.67 9.03 10.65
CA LYS A 72 21.13 8.31 9.49
C LYS A 72 19.61 8.46 9.42
N LEU A 73 18.91 8.29 10.54
CA LEU A 73 17.45 8.43 10.62
C LEU A 73 16.98 9.84 10.30
N LYS A 74 17.67 10.86 10.83
CA LYS A 74 17.34 12.26 10.52
C LYS A 74 17.44 12.54 9.03
N THR A 75 18.52 12.09 8.39
CA THR A 75 18.72 12.23 6.94
C THR A 75 17.60 11.55 6.15
N VAL A 76 17.28 10.30 6.49
CA VAL A 76 16.21 9.53 5.85
C VAL A 76 14.84 10.18 6.07
N GLN A 77 14.58 10.70 7.27
CA GLN A 77 13.34 11.41 7.59
C GLN A 77 13.17 12.66 6.73
N ASP A 78 14.23 13.45 6.57
CA ASP A 78 14.24 14.65 5.72
C ASP A 78 14.00 14.30 4.24
N GLU A 79 14.45 13.12 3.78
CA GLU A 79 14.13 12.61 2.45
C GLU A 79 12.68 12.18 2.31
N ILE A 80 12.17 11.38 3.26
CA ILE A 80 10.79 10.88 3.25
C ILE A 80 9.78 12.03 3.32
N GLN A 81 10.08 13.11 4.05
CA GLN A 81 9.21 14.30 4.11
C GLN A 81 8.95 14.94 2.74
N LYS A 82 9.82 14.72 1.76
CA LYS A 82 9.64 15.22 0.39
C LYS A 82 8.65 14.36 -0.40
N TRP A 83 8.33 13.16 0.07
CA TRP A 83 7.51 12.20 -0.66
C TRP A 83 6.03 12.55 -0.55
N ASN A 84 5.33 12.54 -1.68
CA ASN A 84 3.87 12.64 -1.70
C ASN A 84 3.25 11.26 -1.46
N PHE A 85 3.40 10.73 -0.25
CA PHE A 85 2.90 9.42 0.16
C PHE A 85 1.76 9.54 1.16
N PHE A 86 0.57 9.09 0.77
CA PHE A 86 -0.64 9.19 1.59
C PHE A 86 -1.06 7.82 2.11
N ILE A 87 -1.02 7.64 3.42
CA ILE A 87 -1.46 6.40 4.08
C ILE A 87 -2.86 6.61 4.64
N ASP A 88 -3.72 5.63 4.43
CA ASP A 88 -5.04 5.54 5.03
C ASP A 88 -5.15 4.20 5.76
N ASP A 89 -5.21 4.25 7.09
CA ASP A 89 -5.26 3.08 7.97
C ASP A 89 -6.63 2.85 8.61
N ALA A 90 -7.70 3.40 8.01
CA ALA A 90 -9.03 3.25 8.55
C ALA A 90 -9.44 1.75 8.60
N PRO A 91 -9.74 1.21 9.80
CA PRO A 91 -10.08 -0.19 9.93
C PRO A 91 -11.42 -0.48 9.28
N ALA A 92 -11.57 -1.70 8.74
CA ALA A 92 -12.85 -2.20 8.24
C ALA A 92 -13.53 -1.29 7.19
N ILE A 93 -12.73 -0.62 6.35
CA ILE A 93 -13.21 0.29 5.32
C ILE A 93 -14.03 -0.44 4.25
N SER A 94 -15.07 0.22 3.75
CA SER A 94 -15.85 -0.29 2.64
C SER A 94 -15.27 0.11 1.29
N ILE A 95 -15.63 -0.64 0.25
CA ILE A 95 -15.21 -0.34 -1.13
C ILE A 95 -15.70 1.05 -1.58
N SER A 96 -16.89 1.51 -1.17
CA SER A 96 -17.35 2.87 -1.49
C SER A 96 -16.51 3.95 -0.81
N ALA A 97 -16.09 3.73 0.45
CA ALA A 97 -15.23 4.64 1.18
C ALA A 97 -13.84 4.73 0.53
N ILE A 98 -13.24 3.62 0.11
CA ILE A 98 -11.99 3.61 -0.67
C ILE A 98 -12.15 4.46 -1.94
N ARG A 99 -13.22 4.24 -2.71
CA ARG A 99 -13.48 5.00 -3.95
C ARG A 99 -13.62 6.49 -3.68
N SER A 100 -14.40 6.87 -2.67
CA SER A 100 -14.62 8.26 -2.30
C SER A 100 -13.31 8.97 -1.92
N ARG A 101 -12.48 8.33 -1.10
CA ARG A 101 -11.20 8.88 -0.67
C ARG A 101 -10.19 8.97 -1.81
N ALA A 102 -10.10 7.94 -2.67
CA ALA A 102 -9.23 7.96 -3.85
C ALA A 102 -9.65 9.02 -4.87
N ARG A 103 -10.96 9.19 -5.11
CA ARG A 103 -11.52 10.25 -5.98
C ARG A 103 -11.20 11.64 -5.47
N ARG A 104 -11.22 11.85 -4.16
CA ARG A 104 -10.82 13.12 -3.54
C ARG A 104 -9.32 13.34 -3.71
N LEU A 105 -8.51 12.32 -3.45
CA LEU A 105 -7.04 12.37 -3.49
C LEU A 105 -6.50 12.66 -4.90
N LYS A 106 -7.18 12.19 -5.95
CA LYS A 106 -6.77 12.34 -7.35
C LYS A 106 -6.55 13.79 -7.80
N PRO A 107 -7.54 14.68 -7.77
CA PRO A 107 -7.35 16.07 -8.17
C PRO A 107 -6.60 16.90 -7.11
N THR A 108 -6.73 16.59 -5.81
CA THR A 108 -6.12 17.44 -4.77
C THR A 108 -4.62 17.22 -4.61
N HIS A 109 -4.14 16.00 -4.87
CA HIS A 109 -2.74 15.63 -4.65
C HIS A 109 -2.12 14.91 -5.85
N ASN A 110 -2.73 14.99 -7.04
CA ASN A 110 -2.23 14.36 -8.26
C ASN A 110 -1.92 12.85 -8.07
N LEU A 111 -2.90 12.10 -7.53
CA LEU A 111 -2.73 10.65 -7.29
C LEU A 111 -2.37 9.93 -8.58
N ALA A 112 -1.21 9.27 -8.61
CA ALA A 112 -0.69 8.58 -9.79
C ALA A 112 -0.76 7.06 -9.69
N ILE A 113 -0.79 6.51 -8.48
CA ILE A 113 -0.90 5.07 -8.23
C ILE A 113 -1.52 4.82 -6.87
N LEU A 114 -2.30 3.74 -6.77
CA LEU A 114 -2.96 3.35 -5.53
C LEU A 114 -2.59 1.93 -5.12
N PHE A 115 -2.19 1.77 -3.87
CA PHE A 115 -1.91 0.48 -3.22
C PHE A 115 -3.00 0.16 -2.20
N ILE A 116 -3.37 -1.11 -2.10
CA ILE A 116 -4.34 -1.61 -1.11
C ILE A 116 -3.80 -2.89 -0.47
N ASP A 117 -3.53 -2.84 0.83
CA ASP A 117 -3.06 -3.97 1.64
C ASP A 117 -4.11 -4.31 2.72
N TYR A 118 -5.00 -5.29 2.53
CA TYR A 118 -5.13 -6.23 1.41
C TYR A 118 -6.61 -6.49 1.12
N LEU A 119 -6.92 -7.01 -0.07
CA LEU A 119 -8.28 -7.16 -0.61
C LEU A 119 -9.24 -7.81 0.38
N GLN A 120 -8.77 -8.80 1.13
CA GLN A 120 -9.63 -9.60 1.96
C GLN A 120 -10.20 -8.87 3.19
N LEU A 121 -9.74 -7.65 3.49
CA LEU A 121 -10.27 -6.84 4.60
C LEU A 121 -11.27 -5.78 4.14
N ILE A 122 -11.47 -5.61 2.83
CA ILE A 122 -12.43 -4.66 2.28
C ILE A 122 -13.85 -5.19 2.48
N LYS A 123 -14.74 -4.31 2.98
CA LYS A 123 -16.17 -4.60 3.16
C LYS A 123 -17.00 -4.11 1.97
N ILE A 124 -18.16 -4.73 1.78
CA ILE A 124 -19.19 -4.28 0.84
C ILE A 124 -20.32 -3.64 1.65
N ASP A 125 -20.78 -2.45 1.25
CA ASP A 125 -21.66 -1.57 2.06
C ASP A 125 -23.07 -2.12 2.35
N SER A 126 -23.51 -3.19 1.69
CA SER A 126 -24.95 -3.46 1.57
C SER A 126 -25.32 -4.95 1.54
N ARG A 127 -24.67 -5.83 2.30
CA ARG A 127 -25.02 -7.27 2.26
C ARG A 127 -25.06 -7.94 3.63
N GLY A 128 -26.19 -8.60 3.90
CA GLY A 128 -26.36 -9.54 5.01
C GLY A 128 -25.55 -10.83 4.79
N SER A 129 -25.50 -11.67 5.83
CA SER A 129 -24.58 -12.81 6.02
C SER A 129 -24.67 -13.99 5.03
N GLN A 130 -25.23 -13.82 3.83
CA GLN A 130 -25.55 -14.93 2.91
C GLN A 130 -24.68 -15.02 1.64
N TYR A 131 -23.71 -14.13 1.44
CA TYR A 131 -22.86 -14.21 0.25
C TYR A 131 -21.62 -15.09 0.44
N ASN A 132 -21.32 -15.89 -0.58
CA ASN A 132 -20.07 -16.64 -0.64
C ASN A 132 -18.90 -15.66 -0.80
N ARG A 133 -17.86 -15.84 0.00
CA ARG A 133 -16.65 -15.02 0.00
C ARG A 133 -16.02 -14.84 -1.39
N VAL A 134 -16.11 -15.85 -2.25
CA VAL A 134 -15.62 -15.80 -3.64
C VAL A 134 -16.34 -14.72 -4.45
N GLN A 135 -17.66 -14.61 -4.27
CA GLN A 135 -18.46 -13.61 -4.97
C GLN A 135 -18.16 -12.20 -4.46
N GLU A 136 -17.97 -12.04 -3.14
CA GLU A 136 -17.55 -10.75 -2.56
C GLU A 136 -16.21 -10.28 -3.14
N ILE A 137 -15.21 -11.16 -3.21
CA ILE A 137 -13.90 -10.83 -3.78
C ILE A 137 -14.05 -10.47 -5.27
N SER A 138 -14.90 -11.18 -6.01
CA SER A 138 -15.18 -10.87 -7.41
C SER A 138 -15.77 -9.47 -7.59
N GLU A 139 -16.68 -9.06 -6.71
CA GLU A 139 -17.27 -7.72 -6.75
C GLU A 139 -16.30 -6.62 -6.32
N ILE A 140 -15.49 -6.86 -5.29
CA ILE A 140 -14.44 -5.95 -4.84
C ILE A 140 -13.45 -5.71 -5.98
N THR A 141 -12.97 -6.78 -6.62
CA THR A 141 -12.00 -6.67 -7.72
C THR A 141 -12.57 -5.96 -8.95
N GLN A 142 -13.83 -6.21 -9.32
CA GLN A 142 -14.52 -5.45 -10.37
C GLN A 142 -14.66 -3.96 -10.02
N SER A 143 -15.00 -3.65 -8.77
CA SER A 143 -15.11 -2.27 -8.28
C SER A 143 -13.77 -1.54 -8.31
N LEU A 144 -12.68 -2.22 -7.93
CA LEU A 144 -11.32 -1.68 -8.02
C LEU A 144 -10.87 -1.49 -9.48
N LYS A 145 -11.24 -2.40 -10.38
CA LYS A 145 -10.98 -2.23 -11.82
C LYS A 145 -11.73 -1.02 -12.39
N ALA A 146 -12.98 -0.82 -11.99
CA ALA A 146 -13.75 0.36 -12.37
C ALA A 146 -13.09 1.64 -11.83
N LEU A 147 -12.65 1.64 -10.56
CA LEU A 147 -11.92 2.77 -9.97
C LEU A 147 -10.62 3.08 -10.72
N ALA A 148 -9.84 2.06 -11.08
CA ALA A 148 -8.60 2.24 -11.85
C ALA A 148 -8.84 2.89 -13.21
N LYS A 149 -9.88 2.44 -13.93
CA LYS A 149 -10.30 3.03 -15.22
C LYS A 149 -10.79 4.46 -15.06
N GLU A 150 -11.60 4.70 -14.03
CA GLU A 150 -12.19 6.01 -13.75
C GLU A 150 -11.14 7.06 -13.41
N LEU A 151 -10.19 6.73 -12.53
CA LEU A 151 -9.11 7.63 -12.13
C LEU A 151 -7.96 7.65 -13.15
N ASN A 152 -7.97 6.75 -14.12
CA ASN A 152 -6.88 6.52 -15.06
C ASN A 152 -5.51 6.36 -14.37
N ILE A 153 -5.46 5.46 -13.38
CA ILE A 153 -4.23 5.13 -12.65
C ILE A 153 -4.10 3.62 -12.42
N PRO A 154 -2.88 3.10 -12.24
CA PRO A 154 -2.69 1.75 -11.74
C PRO A 154 -3.23 1.61 -10.31
N VAL A 155 -3.90 0.48 -10.05
CA VAL A 155 -4.33 0.07 -8.71
C VAL A 155 -3.71 -1.29 -8.41
N ILE A 156 -2.84 -1.35 -7.40
CA ILE A 156 -2.15 -2.55 -6.94
C ILE A 156 -2.84 -3.02 -5.67
N ALA A 157 -3.52 -4.15 -5.75
CA ALA A 157 -4.20 -4.74 -4.61
C ALA A 157 -3.49 -6.03 -4.18
N LEU A 158 -3.06 -6.07 -2.92
CA LEU A 158 -2.45 -7.26 -2.35
C LEU A 158 -3.54 -8.28 -2.02
N SER A 159 -3.27 -9.55 -2.28
CA SER A 159 -4.17 -10.64 -1.95
C SER A 159 -3.42 -11.74 -1.24
N GLN A 160 -4.08 -12.38 -0.28
CA GLN A 160 -3.58 -13.61 0.34
C GLN A 160 -4.21 -14.84 -0.29
N LEU A 161 -3.40 -15.86 -0.58
CA LEU A 161 -3.91 -17.14 -1.06
C LEU A 161 -4.65 -17.89 0.06
N SER A 162 -5.63 -18.70 -0.31
CA SER A 162 -6.29 -19.62 0.61
C SER A 162 -5.28 -20.63 1.16
N ARG A 163 -5.42 -21.00 2.45
CA ARG A 163 -4.63 -22.08 3.07
C ARG A 163 -4.82 -23.44 2.39
N ALA A 164 -5.89 -23.61 1.60
CA ALA A 164 -6.10 -24.80 0.76
C ALA A 164 -4.97 -25.02 -0.27
N VAL A 165 -4.22 -23.98 -0.64
CA VAL A 165 -3.04 -24.10 -1.51
C VAL A 165 -1.91 -24.87 -0.83
N GLU A 166 -1.83 -24.85 0.51
CA GLU A 166 -0.80 -25.57 1.28
C GLU A 166 -1.04 -27.09 1.34
N GLN A 167 -2.28 -27.53 1.06
CA GLN A 167 -2.67 -28.94 1.01
C GLN A 167 -2.42 -29.59 -0.36
N ARG A 168 -2.05 -28.81 -1.39
CA ARG A 168 -1.68 -29.36 -2.69
C ARG A 168 -0.28 -29.97 -2.59
N SER A 169 -0.16 -31.21 -3.04
CA SER A 169 1.09 -31.99 -3.08
C SER A 169 2.18 -31.31 -3.93
N ASP A 170 1.79 -30.50 -4.90
CA ASP A 170 2.69 -29.70 -5.73
C ASP A 170 2.86 -28.28 -5.19
N LYS A 171 3.96 -28.04 -4.48
CA LYS A 171 4.39 -26.70 -4.01
C LYS A 171 5.24 -25.93 -5.03
N SER A 172 5.24 -26.33 -6.30
CA SER A 172 5.93 -25.58 -7.36
C SER A 172 4.92 -24.80 -8.20
N LEU A 173 4.99 -23.46 -8.14
CA LEU A 173 4.33 -22.58 -9.11
C LEU A 173 5.15 -22.39 -10.41
N PHE A 174 6.28 -23.10 -10.55
CA PHE A 174 7.23 -22.94 -11.66
C PHE A 174 7.73 -24.29 -12.19
N SER A 175 6.84 -25.23 -12.53
CA SER A 175 7.24 -26.48 -13.19
C SER A 175 7.00 -26.52 -14.70
N GLN A 176 6.56 -25.43 -15.34
CA GLN A 176 6.26 -25.43 -16.79
C GLN A 176 6.59 -24.14 -17.56
N ILE A 177 7.59 -23.36 -17.15
CA ILE A 177 8.26 -22.36 -17.99
C ILE A 177 9.75 -22.41 -17.66
#